data_AF-A0AAW2P922-F1
#
_entry.id   AF-A0AAW2P922-F1
#
_cell.length_a   1.000
_cell.length_b   1.000
_cell.length_c   1.000
_cell.angle_alpha   90.00
_cell.angle_beta   90.00
_cell.angle_gamma   90.00
#
_symmetry.space_group_name_H-M   'P 1'
#
loop_
_entity.id
_entity.type
_entity.pdbx_description
1 polymer ?
#
loop_
_entity_poly.entity_id
_entity_poly.type
_entity_poly.pdbx_seq_one_letter_code
_entity_poly.pdbx_strand_id
1 'polypeptide(L)'
;MSRLWPLKTIGPTLPSVYVDNRLKDDNDYGFNIYTPNTDTCMKWLDSKETQSVVYVSFGSAASLSAEQTAELANALLHSSKSFLWVVKPSEESKLPTNFSKGNPDKGLVVKWCPQLAVLAHDAVGCFVSHCGWNSTMEAISLGVPLVAMPQFLDQMTNAHFVEHVWRVGVKPKTDENGLAPREEIETCIDEIMQGEGGREIKKNAARWKALAKEAIDEGGSSDKCIDDIIAQLSSC
;
A
#
# COMPACT_ATOMS: atom_id res chain seq x y z
N MET A 1 -5.11 9.50 -27.51
CA MET A 1 -5.82 10.19 -26.40
C MET A 1 -5.52 11.69 -26.35
N SER A 2 -4.28 12.15 -26.58
CA SER A 2 -3.92 13.60 -26.59
C SER A 2 -4.66 14.48 -27.62
N ARG A 3 -5.25 13.90 -28.67
CA ARG A 3 -6.09 14.63 -29.64
C ARG A 3 -7.53 14.88 -29.18
N LEU A 4 -8.00 14.19 -28.14
CA LEU A 4 -9.37 14.32 -27.62
C LEU A 4 -9.41 15.08 -26.30
N TRP A 5 -8.37 14.94 -25.47
CA TRP A 5 -8.24 15.62 -24.19
C TRP A 5 -6.77 16.04 -23.99
N PRO A 6 -6.48 17.30 -23.63
CA PRO A 6 -5.12 17.76 -23.34
C PRO A 6 -4.68 17.26 -21.96
N LEU A 7 -4.56 15.94 -21.81
CA LEU A 7 -4.18 15.28 -20.56
C LEU A 7 -2.71 15.59 -20.24
N LYS A 8 -2.47 16.04 -19.01
CA LYS A 8 -1.14 16.22 -18.42
C LYS A 8 -1.02 15.35 -17.17
N THR A 9 0.11 14.67 -17.02
CA THR A 9 0.38 13.80 -15.86
C THR A 9 1.29 14.54 -14.88
N ILE A 10 0.81 14.78 -13.66
CA ILE A 10 1.53 15.57 -12.64
C ILE A 10 1.95 14.73 -11.41
N GLY A 11 1.92 13.40 -11.51
CA GLY A 11 2.13 12.51 -10.37
C GLY A 11 3.37 11.61 -10.48
N PRO A 12 3.65 10.80 -9.44
CA PRO A 12 2.88 10.70 -8.19
C PRO A 12 2.94 11.98 -7.35
N THR A 13 1.77 12.46 -6.91
CA THR A 13 1.66 13.65 -6.04
C THR A 13 1.87 13.25 -4.58
N LEU A 14 3.08 12.79 -4.28
CA LEU A 14 3.54 12.44 -2.93
C LEU A 14 4.51 13.52 -2.43
N PRO A 15 4.68 13.67 -1.11
CA PRO A 15 5.59 14.66 -0.56
C PRO A 15 7.02 14.33 -0.94
N SER A 16 7.76 15.38 -1.30
CA SER A 16 9.12 15.31 -1.79
C SER A 16 10.03 14.48 -0.88
N VAL A 17 9.91 14.60 0.44
CA VAL A 17 10.76 13.86 1.40
C VAL A 17 10.75 12.34 1.20
N TYR A 18 9.70 11.77 0.60
CA TYR A 18 9.55 10.33 0.37
C TYR A 18 10.03 9.85 -0.99
N VAL A 19 10.14 10.73 -1.99
CA VAL A 19 10.36 10.33 -3.38
C VAL A 19 11.65 10.90 -3.94
N ASP A 20 11.76 12.22 -4.05
CA ASP A 20 12.91 12.92 -4.65
C ASP A 20 13.79 13.67 -3.65
N ASN A 21 13.27 13.94 -2.45
CA ASN A 21 13.93 14.59 -1.33
C ASN A 21 14.49 16.00 -1.62
N ARG A 22 13.90 16.70 -2.61
CA ARG A 22 14.24 18.07 -3.01
C ARG A 22 13.74 19.11 -2.01
N LEU A 23 12.53 18.96 -1.50
CA LEU A 23 11.88 19.84 -0.54
C LEU A 23 11.82 19.17 0.83
N LYS A 24 12.65 19.62 1.78
CA LYS A 24 12.79 19.00 3.10
C LYS A 24 11.57 19.22 4.01
N ASP A 25 10.84 20.31 3.77
CA ASP A 25 9.67 20.69 4.57
C ASP A 25 8.37 20.13 3.98
N ASP A 26 8.42 19.50 2.81
CA ASP A 26 7.26 18.88 2.16
C ASP A 26 7.05 17.46 2.72
N ASN A 27 6.44 17.42 3.91
CA ASN A 27 6.16 16.20 4.66
C ASN A 27 4.69 16.06 5.09
N ASP A 28 3.85 17.08 4.85
CA ASP A 28 2.42 17.04 5.12
C ASP A 28 1.70 16.29 4.00
N TYR A 29 0.87 15.31 4.36
CA TYR A 29 0.26 14.40 3.39
C TYR A 29 -1.01 13.74 3.89
N GLY A 30 -1.97 13.67 2.96
CA GLY A 30 -3.17 12.87 3.12
C GLY A 30 -4.20 13.49 4.07
N PHE A 31 -5.19 12.69 4.41
CA PHE A 31 -6.28 13.07 5.31
C PHE A 31 -6.45 11.98 6.36
N ASN A 32 -6.40 12.36 7.63
CA ASN A 32 -6.51 11.45 8.76
C ASN A 32 -7.96 11.38 9.25
N ILE A 33 -8.61 10.24 9.06
CA ILE A 33 -9.99 10.01 9.56
C ILE A 33 -10.00 9.83 11.08
N TYR A 34 -8.93 9.24 11.61
CA TYR A 34 -8.69 9.12 13.04
C TYR A 34 -7.27 9.59 13.35
N THR A 35 -7.03 9.99 14.60
CA THR A 35 -5.69 10.35 15.07
C THR A 35 -4.73 9.19 14.80
N PRO A 36 -3.66 9.38 13.99
CA PRO A 36 -2.71 8.32 13.70
C PRO A 36 -1.97 7.87 14.96
N ASN A 37 -1.80 6.56 15.13
CA ASN A 37 -0.97 5.97 16.18
C ASN A 37 0.53 6.02 15.80
N THR A 38 1.04 7.18 15.37
CA THR A 38 2.39 7.34 14.80
C THR A 38 3.48 6.74 15.66
N ASP A 39 3.65 7.21 16.90
CA ASP A 39 4.71 6.74 17.80
C ASP A 39 4.64 5.23 18.04
N THR A 40 3.44 4.68 18.21
CA THR A 40 3.24 3.25 18.43
C THR A 40 3.62 2.45 17.18
N CYS A 41 3.20 2.89 16.00
CA CYS A 41 3.52 2.22 14.74
C CYS A 41 5.04 2.23 14.48
N MET A 42 5.67 3.41 14.56
CA MET A 42 7.07 3.56 14.21
C MET A 42 7.98 2.81 15.19
N LYS A 43 7.77 2.95 16.52
CA LYS A 43 8.56 2.20 17.51
C LYS A 43 8.41 0.69 17.38
N TRP A 44 7.22 0.21 17.01
CA TRP A 44 7.01 -1.21 16.79
C TRP A 44 7.72 -1.69 15.53
N LEU A 45 7.68 -0.92 14.44
CA LEU A 45 8.39 -1.21 13.19
C LEU A 45 9.92 -1.19 13.37
N ASP A 46 10.45 -0.23 14.16
CA ASP A 46 11.88 -0.13 14.50
C ASP A 46 12.41 -1.41 15.19
N SER A 47 11.54 -2.16 15.86
CA SER A 47 11.89 -3.41 16.56
C SER A 47 11.92 -4.64 15.64
N LYS A 48 11.58 -4.49 14.35
CA LYS A 48 11.44 -5.60 13.40
C LYS A 48 12.59 -5.63 12.40
N GLU A 49 12.89 -6.82 11.91
CA GLU A 49 13.89 -7.02 10.87
C GLU A 49 13.43 -6.40 9.54
N THR A 50 14.38 -6.02 8.68
CA THR A 50 14.12 -5.52 7.33
C THR A 50 13.25 -6.50 6.53
N GLN A 51 12.22 -5.99 5.86
CA GLN A 51 11.27 -6.76 5.06
C GLN A 51 10.62 -7.96 5.78
N SER A 52 10.36 -7.83 7.09
CA SER A 52 9.74 -8.88 7.91
C SER A 52 8.27 -8.62 8.26
N VAL A 53 7.75 -7.44 7.93
CA VAL A 53 6.40 -7.00 8.28
C VAL A 53 5.47 -6.97 7.07
N VAL A 54 4.29 -7.57 7.23
CA VAL A 54 3.14 -7.41 6.34
C VAL A 54 2.32 -6.21 6.80
N TYR A 55 2.27 -5.16 6.01
CA TYR A 55 1.35 -4.05 6.25
C TYR A 55 -0.03 -4.38 5.67
N VAL A 56 -1.11 -4.07 6.38
CA VAL A 56 -2.49 -4.40 5.97
C VAL A 56 -3.39 -3.17 6.15
N SER A 57 -4.03 -2.73 5.07
CA SER A 57 -5.00 -1.63 5.10
C SER A 57 -5.97 -1.66 3.92
N PHE A 58 -7.26 -1.58 4.24
CA PHE A 58 -8.35 -1.50 3.27
C PHE A 58 -8.87 -0.06 3.08
N GLY A 59 -8.09 0.92 3.53
CA GLY A 59 -8.40 2.33 3.36
C GLY A 59 -9.61 2.81 4.16
N SER A 60 -10.05 4.01 3.82
CA SER A 60 -11.09 4.75 4.54
C SER A 60 -12.50 4.19 4.35
N ALA A 61 -12.83 3.79 3.11
CA ALA A 61 -14.19 3.50 2.71
C ALA A 61 -14.52 1.99 2.62
N ALA A 62 -13.55 1.14 2.29
CA ALA A 62 -13.82 -0.29 2.15
C ALA A 62 -14.15 -0.97 3.48
N SER A 63 -15.01 -1.98 3.44
CA SER A 63 -15.42 -2.75 4.61
C SER A 63 -15.44 -4.22 4.18
N LEU A 64 -14.69 -5.07 4.87
CA LEU A 64 -14.66 -6.50 4.58
C LEU A 64 -15.88 -7.18 5.21
N SER A 65 -16.32 -8.31 4.63
CA SER A 65 -17.27 -9.18 5.34
C SER A 65 -16.61 -9.75 6.61
N ALA A 66 -17.41 -10.15 7.59
CA ALA A 66 -16.89 -10.78 8.81
C ALA A 66 -16.12 -12.07 8.48
N GLU A 67 -16.61 -12.84 7.51
CA GLU A 67 -15.96 -14.05 7.01
C GLU A 67 -14.60 -13.75 6.36
N GLN A 68 -14.52 -12.77 5.45
CA GLN A 68 -13.24 -12.39 4.83
C GLN A 68 -12.25 -11.84 5.85
N THR A 69 -12.75 -11.11 6.86
CA THR A 69 -11.94 -10.59 7.97
C THR A 69 -11.36 -11.74 8.80
N ALA A 70 -12.14 -12.79 9.04
CA ALA A 70 -11.68 -13.98 9.75
C ALA A 70 -10.62 -14.76 8.95
N GLU A 71 -10.83 -14.96 7.65
CA GLU A 71 -9.84 -15.61 6.76
C GLU A 71 -8.51 -14.85 6.75
N LEU A 72 -8.56 -13.52 6.59
CA LEU A 72 -7.36 -12.69 6.62
C LEU A 72 -6.67 -12.73 8.00
N ALA A 73 -7.43 -12.64 9.08
CA ALA A 73 -6.88 -12.73 10.43
C ALA A 73 -6.19 -14.08 10.67
N ASN A 74 -6.81 -15.18 10.22
CA ASN A 74 -6.20 -16.51 10.29
C ASN A 74 -4.91 -16.57 9.47
N ALA A 75 -4.91 -16.05 8.24
CA ALA A 75 -3.72 -16.02 7.38
C ALA A 75 -2.54 -15.29 8.05
N LEU A 76 -2.80 -14.14 8.67
CA LEU A 76 -1.78 -13.34 9.36
C LEU A 76 -1.23 -14.04 10.62
N LEU A 77 -2.06 -14.79 11.35
CA LEU A 77 -1.63 -15.54 12.53
C LEU A 77 -0.77 -16.76 12.18
N HIS A 78 -1.08 -17.44 11.07
CA HIS A 78 -0.35 -18.64 10.64
C HIS A 78 0.90 -18.31 9.81
N SER A 79 0.94 -17.14 9.14
CA SER A 79 2.15 -16.65 8.49
C SER A 79 3.30 -16.58 9.51
N SER A 80 4.54 -16.82 9.06
CA SER A 80 5.74 -16.61 9.90
C SER A 80 6.07 -15.13 10.11
N LYS A 81 5.49 -14.22 9.30
CA LYS A 81 5.82 -12.79 9.28
C LYS A 81 5.08 -11.98 10.35
N SER A 82 5.67 -10.90 10.81
CA SER A 82 4.95 -9.96 11.68
C SER A 82 3.97 -9.14 10.84
N PHE A 83 2.93 -8.57 11.46
CA PHE A 83 1.97 -7.75 10.72
C PHE A 83 1.58 -6.46 11.44
N LEU A 84 1.33 -5.41 10.67
CA LEU A 84 0.68 -4.18 11.13
C LEU A 84 -0.63 -4.03 10.37
N TRP A 85 -1.76 -4.10 11.08
CA TRP A 85 -3.09 -4.02 10.47
C TRP A 85 -3.86 -2.81 10.97
N VAL A 86 -4.26 -1.96 10.02
CA VAL A 86 -5.21 -0.88 10.25
C VAL A 86 -6.64 -1.42 10.24
N VAL A 87 -7.28 -1.43 11.41
CA VAL A 87 -8.68 -1.85 11.59
C VAL A 87 -9.47 -0.67 12.16
N LYS A 88 -10.41 -0.14 11.37
CA LYS A 88 -11.24 0.99 11.78
C LYS A 88 -12.13 0.58 12.96
N PRO A 89 -12.52 1.52 13.85
CA PRO A 89 -13.45 1.24 14.94
C PRO A 89 -14.75 0.53 14.52
N SER A 90 -15.28 0.84 13.32
CA SER A 90 -16.50 0.21 12.77
C SER A 90 -16.30 -1.26 12.37
N GLU A 91 -15.06 -1.70 12.22
CA GLU A 91 -14.68 -3.04 11.75
C GLU A 91 -14.16 -3.93 12.90
N GLU A 92 -13.88 -3.37 14.08
CA GLU A 92 -13.29 -4.10 15.22
C GLU A 92 -14.14 -5.32 15.65
N SER A 93 -15.47 -5.22 15.55
CA SER A 93 -16.39 -6.31 15.92
C SER A 93 -16.30 -7.53 15.00
N LYS A 94 -15.67 -7.41 13.84
CA LYS A 94 -15.48 -8.50 12.86
C LYS A 94 -14.22 -9.31 13.13
N LEU A 95 -13.28 -8.77 13.92
CA LEU A 95 -12.05 -9.48 14.24
C LEU A 95 -12.35 -10.73 15.09
N PRO A 96 -11.60 -11.83 14.89
CA PRO A 96 -11.70 -12.99 15.77
C PRO A 96 -11.46 -12.62 17.24
N THR A 97 -12.11 -13.34 18.14
CA THR A 97 -11.98 -13.09 19.58
C THR A 97 -10.51 -13.18 20.01
N ASN A 98 -10.06 -12.18 20.78
CA ASN A 98 -8.67 -12.04 21.24
C ASN A 98 -7.60 -11.83 20.16
N PHE A 99 -7.96 -11.58 18.90
CA PHE A 99 -6.98 -11.27 17.84
C PHE A 99 -6.05 -10.11 18.25
N SER A 100 -6.63 -8.99 18.70
CA SER A 100 -5.89 -7.80 19.15
C SER A 100 -5.19 -7.98 20.50
N LYS A 101 -5.50 -9.05 21.24
CA LYS A 101 -4.87 -9.42 22.52
C LYS A 101 -3.85 -10.53 22.37
N GLY A 102 -3.57 -10.95 21.13
CA GLY A 102 -2.55 -11.94 20.82
C GLY A 102 -1.14 -11.46 21.14
N ASN A 103 -0.13 -12.16 20.62
CA ASN A 103 1.26 -11.81 20.87
C ASN A 103 1.59 -10.43 20.26
N PRO A 104 1.88 -9.39 21.08
CA PRO A 104 2.18 -8.04 20.60
C PRO A 104 3.49 -7.97 19.79
N ASP A 105 4.38 -8.96 19.96
CA ASP A 105 5.59 -9.07 19.13
C ASP A 105 5.27 -9.56 17.72
N LYS A 106 4.17 -10.32 17.57
CA LYS A 106 3.72 -10.88 16.30
C LYS A 106 2.94 -9.86 15.48
N GLY A 107 1.96 -9.20 16.09
CA GLY A 107 1.00 -8.36 15.38
C GLY A 107 0.71 -7.07 16.11
N LEU A 108 0.60 -5.98 15.35
CA LEU A 108 0.12 -4.68 15.83
C LEU A 108 -1.17 -4.33 15.09
N VAL A 109 -2.26 -4.14 15.85
CA VAL A 109 -3.55 -3.66 15.32
C VAL A 109 -3.77 -2.24 15.79
N VAL A 110 -3.97 -1.32 14.84
CA VAL A 110 -4.21 0.11 15.11
C VAL A 110 -5.44 0.60 14.38
N LYS A 111 -6.05 1.68 14.89
CA LYS A 111 -7.22 2.30 14.27
C LYS A 111 -6.84 3.10 13.02
N TRP A 112 -5.65 3.69 13.05
CA TRP A 112 -5.10 4.50 11.97
C TRP A 112 -3.57 4.62 12.12
N CYS A 113 -2.86 4.79 11.02
CA CYS A 113 -1.41 4.93 11.00
C CYS A 113 -0.95 5.97 9.97
N PRO A 114 0.26 6.53 10.10
CA PRO A 114 0.86 7.36 9.06
C PRO A 114 1.30 6.47 7.89
N GLN A 115 0.36 6.06 7.02
CA GLN A 115 0.56 5.02 6.01
C GLN A 115 1.81 5.25 5.15
N LEU A 116 2.07 6.48 4.71
CA LEU A 116 3.23 6.77 3.88
C LEU A 116 4.56 6.53 4.63
N ALA A 117 4.63 6.90 5.92
CA ALA A 117 5.78 6.61 6.77
C ALA A 117 5.93 5.11 7.06
N VAL A 118 4.81 4.39 7.25
CA VAL A 118 4.81 2.94 7.41
C VAL A 118 5.35 2.25 6.15
N LEU A 119 4.85 2.62 4.97
CA LEU A 119 5.31 2.07 3.69
C LEU A 119 6.78 2.42 3.39
N ALA A 120 7.27 3.55 3.88
CA ALA A 120 8.67 3.96 3.71
C ALA A 120 9.63 3.26 4.67
N HIS A 121 9.11 2.54 5.68
CA HIS A 121 9.93 1.90 6.70
C HIS A 121 10.51 0.56 6.21
N ASP A 122 11.82 0.36 6.42
CA ASP A 122 12.56 -0.81 5.91
C ASP A 122 12.03 -2.17 6.39
N ALA A 123 11.39 -2.21 7.56
CA ALA A 123 10.74 -3.42 8.07
C ALA A 123 9.57 -3.92 7.20
N VAL A 124 8.90 -3.05 6.44
CA VAL A 124 7.75 -3.46 5.61
C VAL A 124 8.24 -4.21 4.38
N GLY A 125 7.80 -5.47 4.25
CA GLY A 125 8.16 -6.34 3.13
C GLY A 125 7.08 -6.42 2.06
N CYS A 126 5.80 -6.30 2.44
CA CYS A 126 4.68 -6.25 1.50
C CYS A 126 3.47 -5.54 2.09
N PHE A 127 2.54 -5.15 1.21
CA PHE A 127 1.32 -4.45 1.56
C PHE A 127 0.07 -5.20 1.07
N VAL A 128 -0.72 -5.75 1.98
CA VAL A 128 -2.07 -6.25 1.71
C VAL A 128 -3.02 -5.05 1.61
N SER A 129 -3.53 -4.81 0.40
CA SER A 129 -4.24 -3.59 0.07
C SER A 129 -5.49 -3.86 -0.75
N HIS A 130 -6.51 -3.02 -0.51
CA HIS A 130 -7.66 -2.90 -1.40
C HIS A 130 -7.34 -2.32 -2.79
N CYS A 131 -6.11 -1.90 -3.06
CA CYS A 131 -5.69 -1.33 -4.34
C CYS A 131 -6.46 -0.05 -4.76
N GLY A 132 -6.90 0.77 -3.80
CA GLY A 132 -7.34 2.13 -4.13
C GLY A 132 -6.19 2.93 -4.73
N TRP A 133 -6.48 3.87 -5.65
CA TRP A 133 -5.44 4.57 -6.41
C TRP A 133 -4.35 5.20 -5.55
N ASN A 134 -4.72 5.95 -4.49
CA ASN A 134 -3.74 6.61 -3.62
C ASN A 134 -2.80 5.59 -2.96
N SER A 135 -3.35 4.56 -2.30
CA SER A 135 -2.56 3.53 -1.63
C SER A 135 -1.68 2.73 -2.60
N THR A 136 -2.15 2.55 -3.83
CA THR A 136 -1.37 1.89 -4.89
C THR A 136 -0.20 2.76 -5.34
N MET A 137 -0.43 4.06 -5.55
CA MET A 137 0.62 5.01 -5.92
C MET A 137 1.66 5.18 -4.81
N GLU A 138 1.24 5.25 -3.54
CA GLU A 138 2.15 5.29 -2.38
C GLU A 138 3.07 4.06 -2.34
N ALA A 139 2.49 2.86 -2.45
CA ALA A 139 3.23 1.61 -2.38
C ALA A 139 4.23 1.47 -3.55
N ILE A 140 3.78 1.72 -4.78
CA ILE A 140 4.61 1.60 -5.97
C ILE A 140 5.73 2.65 -5.98
N SER A 141 5.44 3.88 -5.58
CA SER A 141 6.44 4.95 -5.51
C SER A 141 7.49 4.71 -4.42
N LEU A 142 7.15 3.92 -3.39
CA LEU A 142 8.08 3.51 -2.34
C LEU A 142 8.73 2.15 -2.58
N GLY A 143 8.32 1.44 -3.63
CA GLY A 143 8.86 0.14 -4.03
C GLY A 143 8.38 -1.02 -3.16
N VAL A 144 7.20 -0.88 -2.53
CA VAL A 144 6.58 -1.90 -1.69
C VAL A 144 5.65 -2.78 -2.55
N PRO A 145 5.91 -4.10 -2.66
CA PRO A 145 5.02 -5.01 -3.35
C PRO A 145 3.63 -5.13 -2.72
N LEU A 146 2.62 -5.46 -3.53
CA LEU A 146 1.23 -5.56 -3.07
C LEU A 146 0.68 -6.99 -3.09
N VAL A 147 -0.07 -7.36 -2.06
CA VAL A 147 -1.10 -8.40 -2.14
C VAL A 147 -2.43 -7.69 -2.38
N ALA A 148 -2.94 -7.81 -3.60
CA ALA A 148 -4.12 -7.10 -4.06
C ALA A 148 -5.41 -7.80 -3.61
N MET A 149 -6.24 -7.11 -2.83
CA MET A 149 -7.55 -7.60 -2.36
C MET A 149 -8.63 -6.54 -2.63
N PRO A 150 -8.95 -6.25 -3.92
CA PRO A 150 -9.84 -5.16 -4.30
C PRO A 150 -11.28 -5.38 -3.84
N GLN A 151 -12.01 -4.28 -3.60
CA GLN A 151 -13.36 -4.29 -3.01
C GLN A 151 -14.39 -3.61 -3.93
N PHE A 152 -14.12 -2.41 -4.46
CA PHE A 152 -15.08 -1.65 -5.30
C PHE A 152 -14.39 -0.56 -6.16
N LEU A 153 -15.13 0.05 -7.09
CA LEU A 153 -14.67 1.17 -7.96
C LEU A 153 -13.43 0.82 -8.81
N ASP A 154 -12.39 1.63 -8.73
CA ASP A 154 -11.13 1.55 -9.47
C ASP A 154 -10.28 0.35 -9.08
N GLN A 155 -10.54 -0.22 -7.89
CA GLN A 155 -9.70 -1.22 -7.24
C GLN A 155 -9.53 -2.49 -8.06
N MET A 156 -10.59 -2.97 -8.74
CA MET A 156 -10.50 -4.18 -9.58
C MET A 156 -9.55 -3.98 -10.75
N THR A 157 -9.63 -2.81 -11.39
CA THR A 157 -8.73 -2.43 -12.50
C THR A 157 -7.32 -2.25 -11.97
N ASN A 158 -7.13 -1.53 -10.86
CA ASN A 158 -5.81 -1.32 -10.26
C ASN A 158 -5.16 -2.66 -9.87
N ALA A 159 -5.92 -3.59 -9.28
CA ALA A 159 -5.43 -4.93 -8.94
C ALA A 159 -4.99 -5.71 -10.19
N HIS A 160 -5.72 -5.61 -11.30
CA HIS A 160 -5.30 -6.20 -12.58
C HIS A 160 -3.97 -5.62 -13.08
N PHE A 161 -3.78 -4.31 -12.94
CA PHE A 161 -2.52 -3.66 -13.30
C PHE A 161 -1.36 -4.09 -12.39
N VAL A 162 -1.60 -4.12 -11.08
CA VAL A 162 -0.64 -4.61 -10.08
C VAL A 162 -0.15 -6.02 -10.43
N GLU A 163 -1.07 -6.92 -10.76
CA GLU A 163 -0.80 -8.33 -11.01
C GLU A 163 -0.17 -8.59 -12.39
N HIS A 164 -0.74 -8.03 -13.46
CA HIS A 164 -0.42 -8.46 -14.83
C HIS A 164 0.35 -7.44 -15.66
N VAL A 165 0.17 -6.15 -15.40
CA VAL A 165 0.74 -5.06 -16.23
C VAL A 165 2.07 -4.59 -15.63
N TRP A 166 2.02 -4.10 -14.40
CA TRP A 166 3.19 -3.62 -13.67
C TRP A 166 3.95 -4.74 -13.01
N ARG A 167 3.26 -5.85 -12.67
CA ARG A 167 3.81 -7.05 -12.04
C ARG A 167 4.56 -6.73 -10.74
N VAL A 168 3.95 -5.87 -9.94
CA VAL A 168 4.44 -5.37 -8.63
C VAL A 168 3.69 -6.02 -7.47
N GLY A 169 2.88 -7.03 -7.74
CA GLY A 169 2.13 -7.75 -6.72
C GLY A 169 1.44 -8.99 -7.26
N VAL A 170 0.69 -9.65 -6.38
CA VAL A 170 -0.16 -10.81 -6.68
C VAL A 170 -1.54 -10.60 -6.09
N LYS A 171 -2.53 -11.33 -6.59
CA LYS A 171 -3.91 -11.28 -6.14
C LYS A 171 -4.34 -12.68 -5.68
N PRO A 172 -4.82 -12.87 -4.44
CA PRO A 172 -5.37 -14.15 -4.00
C PRO A 172 -6.51 -14.59 -4.92
N LYS A 173 -6.59 -15.89 -5.20
CA LYS A 173 -7.78 -16.43 -5.88
C LYS A 173 -8.96 -16.40 -4.93
N THR A 174 -10.12 -16.10 -5.48
CA THR A 174 -11.39 -16.13 -4.75
C THR A 174 -12.22 -17.34 -5.14
N ASP A 175 -13.06 -17.79 -4.23
CA ASP A 175 -14.10 -18.76 -4.52
C ASP A 175 -15.25 -18.15 -5.36
N GLU A 176 -16.29 -18.95 -5.58
CA GLU A 176 -17.48 -18.55 -6.34
C GLU A 176 -18.26 -17.38 -5.71
N ASN A 177 -18.09 -17.14 -4.41
CA ASN A 177 -18.73 -16.06 -3.67
C ASN A 177 -17.84 -14.81 -3.57
N GLY A 178 -16.63 -14.84 -4.16
CA GLY A 178 -15.67 -13.75 -4.09
C GLY A 178 -14.87 -13.72 -2.78
N LEU A 179 -14.96 -14.76 -1.95
CA LEU A 179 -14.16 -14.90 -0.73
C LEU A 179 -12.77 -15.40 -1.09
N ALA A 180 -11.72 -14.73 -0.61
CA ALA A 180 -10.34 -15.22 -0.66
C ALA A 180 -10.07 -16.11 0.56
N PRO A 181 -9.85 -17.43 0.37
CA PRO A 181 -9.51 -18.33 1.46
C PRO A 181 -8.16 -17.98 2.09
N ARG A 182 -7.98 -18.26 3.38
CA ARG A 182 -6.73 -18.00 4.11
C ARG A 182 -5.53 -18.63 3.42
N GLU A 183 -5.66 -19.82 2.84
CA GLU A 183 -4.56 -20.51 2.18
C GLU A 183 -4.05 -19.73 0.95
N GLU A 184 -4.95 -19.09 0.21
CA GLU A 184 -4.59 -18.25 -0.94
C GLU A 184 -3.94 -16.92 -0.48
N ILE A 185 -4.43 -16.35 0.62
CA ILE A 185 -3.83 -15.14 1.22
C ILE A 185 -2.42 -15.43 1.74
N GLU A 186 -2.25 -16.52 2.50
CA GLU A 186 -0.96 -16.99 3.01
C GLU A 186 0.01 -17.24 1.87
N THR A 187 -0.42 -17.97 0.83
CA THR A 187 0.40 -18.25 -0.36
C THR A 187 0.85 -16.96 -1.03
N CYS A 188 -0.02 -15.96 -1.19
CA CYS A 188 0.36 -14.68 -1.78
C CYS A 188 1.37 -13.89 -0.94
N ILE A 189 1.18 -13.87 0.39
CA ILE A 189 2.11 -13.22 1.31
C ILE A 189 3.48 -13.91 1.24
N ASP A 190 3.50 -15.24 1.33
CA ASP A 190 4.74 -16.01 1.32
C ASP A 190 5.44 -15.92 -0.03
N GLU A 191 4.71 -15.92 -1.14
CA GLU A 191 5.29 -15.75 -2.48
C GLU A 191 6.07 -14.43 -2.59
N ILE A 192 5.51 -13.32 -2.12
CA ILE A 192 6.21 -12.03 -2.11
C ILE A 192 7.39 -12.03 -1.14
N MET A 193 7.17 -12.55 0.07
CA MET A 193 8.12 -12.36 1.17
C MET A 193 9.33 -13.30 1.08
N GLN A 194 9.13 -14.52 0.56
CA GLN A 194 10.14 -15.58 0.55
C GLN A 194 10.14 -16.45 -0.73
N GLY A 195 9.12 -16.33 -1.59
CA GLY A 195 9.00 -17.10 -2.83
C GLY A 195 10.00 -16.70 -3.92
N GLU A 196 10.14 -17.57 -4.92
CA GLU A 196 11.01 -17.33 -6.07
C GLU A 196 10.47 -16.23 -7.00
N GLY A 197 9.17 -16.24 -7.29
CA GLY A 197 8.51 -15.17 -8.05
C GLY A 197 8.48 -13.84 -7.30
N GLY A 198 8.50 -13.86 -5.97
CA GLY A 198 8.70 -12.68 -5.11
C GLY A 198 9.93 -11.85 -5.47
N ARG A 199 11.02 -12.48 -5.95
CA ARG A 199 12.23 -11.77 -6.39
C ARG A 199 11.96 -10.88 -7.61
N GLU A 200 11.23 -11.38 -8.60
CA GLU A 200 10.90 -10.59 -9.79
C GLU A 200 9.87 -9.50 -9.46
N ILE A 201 8.91 -9.79 -8.57
CA ILE A 201 7.95 -8.80 -8.06
C ILE A 201 8.67 -7.63 -7.38
N LYS A 202 9.60 -7.92 -6.46
CA LYS A 202 10.41 -6.90 -5.76
C LYS A 202 11.27 -6.09 -6.73
N LYS A 203 11.85 -6.74 -7.73
CA LYS A 203 12.62 -6.06 -8.79
C LYS A 203 11.74 -5.11 -9.61
N ASN A 204 10.52 -5.52 -9.96
CA ASN A 204 9.56 -4.65 -10.63
C ASN A 204 9.14 -3.49 -9.74
N ALA A 205 8.86 -3.72 -8.46
CA ALA A 205 8.52 -2.66 -7.51
C ALA A 205 9.66 -1.63 -7.38
N ALA A 206 10.92 -2.09 -7.30
CA ALA A 206 12.08 -1.20 -7.30
C ALA A 206 12.23 -0.41 -8.61
N ARG A 207 11.97 -1.04 -9.77
CA ARG A 207 11.96 -0.34 -11.07
C ARG A 207 10.89 0.74 -11.12
N TRP A 208 9.67 0.45 -10.67
CA TRP A 208 8.59 1.43 -10.67
C TRP A 208 8.82 2.57 -9.67
N LYS A 209 9.43 2.30 -8.51
CA LYS A 209 9.94 3.33 -7.60
C LYS A 209 10.90 4.28 -8.29
N ALA A 210 11.87 3.76 -9.04
CA ALA A 210 12.83 4.59 -9.78
C ALA A 210 12.15 5.45 -10.84
N LEU A 211 11.20 4.90 -11.60
CA LEU A 211 10.44 5.64 -12.61
C LEU A 211 9.52 6.71 -11.99
N ALA A 212 8.90 6.40 -10.85
CA ALA A 212 8.09 7.35 -10.09
C ALA A 212 8.93 8.56 -9.66
N LYS A 213 10.14 8.31 -9.14
CA LYS A 213 11.10 9.37 -8.81
C LYS A 213 11.54 10.16 -10.04
N GLU A 214 11.93 9.48 -11.11
CA GLU A 214 12.36 10.14 -12.36
C GLU A 214 11.26 11.06 -12.94
N ALA A 215 9.99 10.66 -12.85
CA ALA A 215 8.89 11.45 -13.37
C ALA A 215 8.72 12.80 -12.64
N ILE A 216 8.94 12.82 -11.32
CA ILE A 216 8.74 14.01 -10.48
C ILE A 216 10.02 14.80 -10.20
N ASP A 217 11.20 14.21 -10.41
CA ASP A 217 12.49 14.89 -10.29
C ASP A 217 12.58 16.11 -11.21
N GLU A 218 13.53 17.02 -10.92
CA GLU A 218 13.77 18.21 -11.75
C GLU A 218 14.02 17.83 -13.22
N GLY A 219 13.21 18.40 -14.12
CA GLY A 219 13.23 18.08 -15.55
C GLY A 219 12.54 16.76 -15.91
N GLY A 220 11.92 16.07 -14.95
CA GLY A 220 11.08 14.89 -15.14
C GLY A 220 9.82 15.19 -15.94
N SER A 221 9.12 14.14 -16.38
CA SER A 221 7.92 14.29 -17.21
C SER A 221 6.78 15.03 -16.49
N SER A 222 6.61 14.75 -15.20
CA SER A 222 5.56 15.37 -14.38
C SER A 222 5.95 16.75 -13.87
N ASP A 223 7.21 16.95 -13.52
CA ASP A 223 7.79 18.25 -13.19
C ASP A 223 7.57 19.26 -14.34
N LYS A 224 7.93 18.88 -15.59
CA LYS A 224 7.64 19.68 -16.79
C LYS A 224 6.14 19.95 -17.02
N CYS A 225 5.29 18.95 -16.78
CA CYS A 225 3.84 19.14 -16.91
C CYS A 225 3.31 20.16 -15.89
N ILE A 226 3.84 20.17 -14.67
CA ILE A 226 3.49 21.12 -13.61
C ILE A 226 3.93 22.53 -14.02
N ASP A 227 5.18 22.70 -14.48
CA ASP A 227 5.70 23.98 -14.98
C ASP A 227 4.84 24.55 -16.10
N ASP A 228 4.47 23.70 -17.08
CA ASP A 228 3.61 24.13 -18.17
C ASP A 228 2.22 24.56 -17.69
N ILE A 229 1.67 23.94 -16.63
CA ILE A 229 0.39 24.35 -16.04
C ILE A 229 0.55 25.70 -15.32
N ILE A 230 1.60 25.87 -14.52
CA ILE A 230 1.88 27.12 -13.81
C ILE A 230 2.06 28.28 -14.79
N ALA A 231 2.82 28.07 -15.87
CA ALA A 231 3.02 29.07 -16.90
C ALA A 231 1.71 29.50 -17.57
N GLN A 232 0.83 28.54 -17.88
CA GLN A 232 -0.50 28.83 -18.44
C GLN A 232 -1.37 29.63 -17.46
N LEU A 233 -1.39 29.26 -16.18
CA LEU A 233 -2.16 29.96 -15.15
C LEU A 233 -1.63 31.37 -14.84
N SER A 234 -0.32 31.56 -14.95
CA SER A 234 0.35 32.86 -14.70
C SER A 234 0.26 33.83 -15.88
N SER A 235 -0.13 33.32 -17.05
CA SER A 235 -0.32 34.12 -18.28
C SER A 235 -1.73 34.71 -18.44
N CYS A 236 -2.63 34.42 -17.48
CA CYS A 236 -3.99 34.96 -17.38
C CYS A 236 -4.02 36.17 -16.43
#